data_AF-E4LA49-F1
#
_entry.id   AF-E4LA49-F1
#
_cell.length_a   1.000
_cell.length_b   1.000
_cell.length_c   1.000
_cell.angle_alpha   90.00
_cell.angle_beta   90.00
_cell.angle_gamma   90.00
#
_symmetry.space_group_name_H-M   'P 1'
#
loop_
_entity.id
_entity.type
_entity.pdbx_description
1 polymer ?
#
loop_
_entity_poly.entity_id
_entity_poly.type
_entity_poly.pdbx_seq_one_letter_code
_entity_poly.pdbx_strand_id
1 'polypeptide(L)'
;MIEIDVSDELTPLTQYMLNNNKKTLARMTKSVGYFTQKEIKKGVRTGSPNGETWQSRIPWNIRRAVQDGHAPTSWYGQMKNAIGYQYDNYAVKIGWTSRTSASYGRKQESGYKTLITGLVREKWAKAGYPLSHHKDYLITPPRPIFEPMMRAIEPQIAPYIENKLNDYINNSVTFSKRSRRKYKVY
;
A
#
# COMPACT_ATOMS: atom_id res chain seq x y z
N MET A 1 -8.72 -2.60 -3.99
CA MET A 1 -8.81 -1.17 -4.31
C MET A 1 -9.75 -0.57 -3.28
N ILE A 2 -9.36 0.56 -2.70
CA ILE A 2 -10.22 1.33 -1.79
C ILE A 2 -10.55 2.64 -2.48
N GLU A 3 -11.78 3.09 -2.36
CA GLU A 3 -12.23 4.39 -2.83
C GLU A 3 -12.48 5.29 -1.62
N ILE A 4 -12.01 6.52 -1.69
CA ILE A 4 -12.21 7.54 -0.66
C ILE A 4 -12.87 8.73 -1.33
N ASP A 5 -14.03 9.11 -0.81
CA ASP A 5 -14.67 10.39 -1.09
C ASP A 5 -14.40 11.38 0.06
N VAL A 6 -14.34 12.66 -0.26
CA VAL A 6 -14.04 13.76 0.67
C VAL A 6 -15.32 14.27 1.35
N SER A 7 -16.49 13.71 1.05
CA SER A 7 -17.77 14.13 1.62
C SER A 7 -17.96 13.76 3.09
N ASP A 8 -17.25 12.74 3.57
CA ASP A 8 -17.62 12.04 4.81
C ASP A 8 -16.97 12.70 6.04
N GLU A 9 -17.78 12.91 7.08
CA GLU A 9 -17.39 13.43 8.41
C GLU A 9 -16.84 14.87 8.46
N LEU A 10 -17.05 15.68 7.42
CA LEU A 10 -16.62 17.08 7.43
C LEU A 10 -17.62 18.00 8.15
N THR A 11 -17.08 19.01 8.85
CA THR A 11 -17.89 20.10 9.40
C THR A 11 -18.75 20.79 8.32
N PRO A 12 -19.99 21.23 8.61
CA PRO A 12 -20.88 21.82 7.61
C PRO A 12 -20.27 23.00 6.83
N LEU A 13 -19.46 23.81 7.51
CA LEU A 13 -18.72 24.92 6.92
C LEU A 13 -17.68 24.44 5.89
N THR A 14 -16.96 23.37 6.20
CA THR A 14 -15.97 22.74 5.32
C THR A 14 -16.67 22.11 4.11
N GLN A 15 -17.80 21.44 4.31
CA GLN A 15 -18.62 20.91 3.21
C GLN A 15 -19.11 22.03 2.29
N TYR A 16 -19.63 23.13 2.84
CA TYR A 16 -20.08 24.29 2.06
C TYR A 16 -18.95 24.90 1.22
N MET A 17 -17.76 25.09 1.81
CA MET A 17 -16.60 25.63 1.09
C MET A 17 -16.12 24.73 -0.03
N LEU A 18 -16.15 23.41 0.17
CA LEU A 18 -15.75 22.44 -0.85
C LEU A 18 -16.76 22.35 -2.00
N ASN A 19 -18.05 22.35 -1.68
CA ASN A 19 -19.12 22.27 -2.68
C ASN A 19 -19.19 23.52 -3.57
N ASN A 20 -18.90 24.69 -3.01
CA ASN A 20 -18.90 25.94 -3.76
C ASN A 20 -17.60 26.20 -4.55
N ASN A 21 -16.55 25.42 -4.31
CA ASN A 21 -15.29 25.55 -5.02
C ASN A 21 -14.75 24.20 -5.50
N LYS A 22 -15.21 23.78 -6.68
CA LYS A 22 -14.77 22.57 -7.39
C LYS A 22 -13.24 22.44 -7.50
N LYS A 23 -12.50 23.55 -7.62
CA LYS A 23 -11.04 23.53 -7.71
C LYS A 23 -10.41 23.19 -6.36
N THR A 24 -10.98 23.69 -5.26
CA THR A 24 -10.57 23.36 -3.89
C THR A 24 -10.91 21.91 -3.57
N LEU A 25 -12.11 21.43 -3.91
CA LEU A 25 -12.48 20.02 -3.75
C LEU A 25 -11.49 19.10 -4.48
N ALA A 26 -11.21 19.36 -5.76
CA ALA A 26 -10.24 18.58 -6.52
C ALA A 26 -8.81 18.61 -5.95
N ARG A 27 -8.40 19.71 -5.30
CA ARG A 27 -7.11 19.82 -4.60
C ARG A 27 -7.12 19.03 -3.30
N MET A 28 -8.22 19.08 -2.53
CA MET A 28 -8.36 18.36 -1.28
C MET A 28 -8.35 16.85 -1.53
N THR A 29 -9.15 16.36 -2.47
CA THR A 29 -9.18 14.92 -2.78
C THR A 29 -7.80 14.40 -3.17
N LYS A 30 -7.04 15.14 -4.01
CA LYS A 30 -5.67 14.76 -4.35
C LYS A 30 -4.72 14.78 -3.14
N SER A 31 -4.92 15.73 -2.23
CA SER A 31 -4.14 15.82 -0.99
C SER A 31 -4.42 14.60 -0.10
N VAL A 32 -5.69 14.21 0.06
CA VAL A 32 -6.10 13.01 0.78
C VAL A 32 -5.49 11.77 0.14
N GLY A 33 -5.58 11.63 -1.19
CA GLY A 33 -4.94 10.55 -1.93
C GLY A 33 -3.44 10.43 -1.67
N TYR A 34 -2.73 11.55 -1.68
CA TYR A 34 -1.30 11.61 -1.36
C TYR A 34 -1.02 11.22 0.09
N PHE A 35 -1.79 11.75 1.05
CA PHE A 35 -1.68 11.43 2.48
C PHE A 35 -1.89 9.93 2.73
N THR A 36 -2.99 9.36 2.27
CA THR A 36 -3.32 7.94 2.47
C THR A 36 -2.27 7.04 1.80
N GLN A 37 -1.83 7.36 0.58
CA GLN A 37 -0.73 6.64 -0.07
C GLN A 37 0.55 6.65 0.78
N LYS A 38 0.90 7.81 1.36
CA LYS A 38 2.10 7.98 2.17
C LYS A 38 2.05 7.12 3.43
N GLU A 39 0.93 7.13 4.14
CA GLU A 39 0.74 6.35 5.36
C GLU A 39 0.73 4.84 5.08
N ILE A 40 0.04 4.38 4.02
CA ILE A 40 0.11 2.97 3.61
C ILE A 40 1.55 2.55 3.32
N LYS A 41 2.30 3.36 2.56
CA LYS A 41 3.71 3.08 2.28
C LYS A 41 4.57 3.06 3.53
N LYS A 42 4.25 3.85 4.55
CA LYS A 42 4.94 3.85 5.85
C LYS A 42 4.70 2.52 6.57
N GLY A 43 3.45 2.07 6.69
CA GLY A 43 3.10 0.78 7.30
C GLY A 43 3.74 -0.43 6.59
N VAL A 44 3.77 -0.41 5.25
CA VAL A 44 4.43 -1.47 4.47
C VAL A 44 5.95 -1.49 4.68
N ARG A 45 6.59 -0.34 4.90
CA ARG A 45 8.03 -0.25 5.14
C ARG A 45 8.42 -0.78 6.51
N THR A 46 7.60 -0.55 7.53
CA THR A 46 7.83 -1.05 8.89
C THR A 46 7.52 -2.54 9.00
N GLY A 47 6.67 -3.08 8.13
CA GLY A 47 6.23 -4.47 8.20
C GLY A 47 5.13 -4.70 9.25
N SER A 48 4.57 -3.61 9.77
CA SER A 48 3.50 -3.60 10.76
C SER A 48 2.41 -2.59 10.34
N PRO A 49 1.61 -2.89 9.31
CA PRO A 49 0.46 -2.05 8.95
C PRO A 49 -0.48 -1.90 10.14
N ASN A 50 -0.77 -0.66 10.56
CA ASN A 50 -1.54 -0.38 11.78
C ASN A 50 -1.02 -1.06 13.07
N GLY A 51 0.29 -1.29 13.18
CA GLY A 51 0.88 -2.00 14.33
C GLY A 51 0.68 -3.53 14.30
N GLU A 52 -0.08 -4.06 13.35
CA GLU A 52 -0.24 -5.50 13.15
C GLU A 52 1.01 -6.06 12.44
N THR A 53 1.95 -6.58 13.23
CA THR A 53 3.20 -7.12 12.70
C THR A 53 2.95 -8.39 11.90
N TRP A 54 3.42 -8.43 10.66
CA TRP A 54 3.29 -9.62 9.83
C TRP A 54 4.05 -10.80 10.42
N GLN A 55 3.50 -12.00 10.22
CA GLN A 55 4.16 -13.24 10.64
C GLN A 55 5.57 -13.33 10.07
N SER A 56 6.48 -13.89 10.86
CA SER A 56 7.85 -14.15 10.47
C SER A 56 7.91 -15.00 9.19
N ARG A 57 8.86 -14.66 8.32
CA ARG A 57 9.17 -15.43 7.11
C ARG A 57 10.45 -16.22 7.26
N ILE A 58 10.67 -17.10 6.29
CA ILE A 58 11.98 -17.70 6.04
C ILE A 58 13.06 -16.60 6.11
N PRO A 59 14.11 -16.79 6.92
CA PRO A 59 15.20 -15.85 7.09
C PRO A 59 15.78 -15.35 5.76
N TRP A 60 16.26 -14.09 5.76
CA TRP A 60 16.71 -13.44 4.53
C TRP A 60 17.90 -14.14 3.86
N ASN A 61 18.88 -14.59 4.65
CA ASN A 61 20.02 -15.37 4.17
C ASN A 61 19.57 -16.63 3.41
N ILE A 62 18.61 -17.38 3.96
CA ILE A 62 18.06 -18.58 3.33
C ILE A 62 17.35 -18.22 2.02
N ARG A 63 16.46 -17.22 2.05
CA ARG A 63 15.76 -16.77 0.83
C ARG A 63 16.75 -16.28 -0.23
N ARG A 64 17.80 -15.58 0.16
CA ARG A 64 18.83 -15.07 -0.73
C ARG A 64 19.60 -16.21 -1.39
N ALA A 65 19.98 -17.24 -0.63
CA ALA A 65 20.62 -18.43 -1.18
C ALA A 65 19.69 -19.15 -2.18
N VAL A 66 18.42 -19.36 -1.82
CA VAL A 66 17.44 -20.02 -2.69
C VAL A 66 17.09 -19.18 -3.92
N GLN A 67 17.16 -17.85 -3.86
CA GLN A 67 16.81 -16.96 -4.98
C GLN A 67 18.04 -16.40 -5.69
N ASP A 68 19.16 -17.11 -5.66
CA ASP A 68 20.35 -16.79 -6.46
C ASP A 68 20.86 -15.37 -6.20
N GLY A 69 20.76 -14.89 -4.96
CA GLY A 69 21.19 -13.55 -4.54
C GLY A 69 20.12 -12.45 -4.64
N HIS A 70 18.97 -12.71 -5.27
CA HIS A 70 17.99 -11.68 -5.63
C HIS A 70 16.85 -11.45 -4.61
N ALA A 71 16.93 -12.06 -3.42
CA ALA A 71 15.86 -11.95 -2.44
C ALA A 71 15.78 -10.57 -1.76
N PRO A 72 14.60 -9.92 -1.72
CA PRO A 72 14.45 -8.62 -1.06
C PRO A 72 14.61 -8.74 0.47
N THR A 73 15.30 -7.77 1.08
CA THR A 73 15.51 -7.66 2.53
C THR A 73 14.24 -7.29 3.28
N SER A 74 13.44 -6.38 2.71
CA SER A 74 12.15 -5.97 3.27
C SER A 74 11.00 -6.82 2.71
N TRP A 75 9.88 -6.79 3.41
CA TRP A 75 8.62 -7.22 2.85
C TRP A 75 8.21 -6.34 1.67
N TYR A 76 7.48 -6.92 0.71
CA TYR A 76 7.05 -6.31 -0.54
C TYR A 76 8.17 -5.73 -1.45
N GLY A 77 9.45 -5.73 -1.04
CA GLY A 77 10.59 -5.28 -1.84
C GLY A 77 10.35 -3.91 -2.49
N GLN A 78 10.57 -3.84 -3.81
CA GLN A 78 10.28 -2.66 -4.61
C GLN A 78 8.78 -2.48 -4.92
N MET A 79 7.96 -3.53 -4.76
CA MET A 79 6.52 -3.49 -5.06
C MET A 79 5.80 -2.45 -4.22
N LYS A 80 6.28 -2.15 -3.01
CA LYS A 80 5.76 -1.05 -2.17
C LYS A 80 5.72 0.31 -2.90
N ASN A 81 6.61 0.53 -3.86
CA ASN A 81 6.63 1.77 -4.65
C ASN A 81 5.44 1.86 -5.60
N ALA A 82 4.91 0.71 -6.04
CA ALA A 82 3.74 0.60 -6.90
C ALA A 82 2.41 0.85 -6.18
N ILE A 83 2.41 1.08 -4.86
CA ILE A 83 1.25 1.61 -4.16
C ILE A 83 1.05 3.06 -4.59
N GLY A 84 -0.13 3.39 -5.07
CA GLY A 84 -0.46 4.71 -5.56
C GLY A 84 -1.93 5.03 -5.46
N TYR A 85 -2.27 6.21 -5.95
CA TYR A 85 -3.63 6.68 -6.00
C TYR A 85 -3.97 7.24 -7.38
N GLN A 86 -5.25 7.12 -7.73
CA GLN A 86 -5.84 7.67 -8.94
C GLN A 86 -6.97 8.61 -8.52
N TYR A 87 -6.87 9.87 -8.93
CA TYR A 87 -7.96 10.83 -8.79
C TYR A 87 -8.94 10.67 -9.95
N ASP A 88 -10.22 10.55 -9.64
CA ASP A 88 -11.31 10.35 -10.59
C ASP A 88 -12.59 11.02 -10.04
N ASN A 89 -13.15 11.99 -10.75
CA ASN A 89 -14.40 12.68 -10.40
C ASN A 89 -14.59 13.02 -8.90
N TYR A 90 -13.64 13.76 -8.32
CA TYR A 90 -13.65 14.17 -6.90
C TYR A 90 -13.50 13.04 -5.87
N ALA A 91 -13.36 11.80 -6.31
CA ALA A 91 -12.95 10.67 -5.50
C ALA A 91 -11.48 10.29 -5.76
N VAL A 92 -10.89 9.53 -4.84
CA VAL A 92 -9.58 8.94 -5.03
C VAL A 92 -9.63 7.43 -4.78
N LYS A 93 -9.14 6.69 -5.77
CA LYS A 93 -8.93 5.24 -5.70
C LYS A 93 -7.50 4.96 -5.28
N ILE A 94 -7.31 4.09 -4.30
CA ILE A 94 -6.01 3.71 -3.75
C ILE A 94 -5.78 2.22 -3.96
N GLY A 95 -4.58 1.88 -4.40
CA GLY A 95 -4.21 0.51 -4.68
C GLY A 95 -2.90 0.38 -5.43
N TRP A 96 -2.81 -0.69 -6.20
CA TRP A 96 -1.63 -1.00 -7.00
C TRP A 96 -1.70 -0.27 -8.35
N THR A 97 -0.58 0.34 -8.75
CA THR A 97 -0.47 1.14 -9.99
C THR A 97 -0.20 0.32 -11.25
N SER A 98 -0.11 -1.00 -11.12
CA SER A 98 0.04 -1.92 -12.24
C SER A 98 -0.77 -3.20 -12.00
N ARG A 99 -1.25 -3.81 -13.08
CA ARG A 99 -2.02 -5.07 -13.03
C ARG A 99 -1.23 -6.22 -12.41
N THR A 100 0.07 -6.29 -12.70
CA THR A 100 0.96 -7.30 -12.11
C THR A 100 1.14 -7.07 -10.62
N SER A 101 1.39 -5.82 -10.19
CA SER A 101 1.44 -5.48 -8.76
C SER A 101 0.11 -5.76 -8.05
N ALA A 102 -1.03 -5.56 -8.71
CA ALA A 102 -2.34 -5.91 -8.16
C ALA A 102 -2.49 -7.42 -7.95
N SER A 103 -2.11 -8.23 -8.94
CA SER A 103 -2.16 -9.69 -8.86
C SER A 103 -1.21 -10.22 -7.78
N TYR A 104 0.07 -9.81 -7.80
CA TYR A 104 1.04 -10.21 -6.80
C TYR A 104 0.70 -9.68 -5.40
N GLY A 105 0.22 -8.44 -5.30
CA GLY A 105 -0.24 -7.83 -4.07
C GLY A 105 -1.35 -8.66 -3.42
N ARG A 106 -2.41 -8.96 -4.18
CA ARG A 106 -3.52 -9.81 -3.71
C ARG A 106 -3.03 -11.19 -3.24
N LYS A 107 -2.15 -11.85 -4.00
CA LYS A 107 -1.55 -13.14 -3.62
C LYS A 107 -0.73 -13.05 -2.32
N GLN A 108 -0.07 -11.92 -2.09
CA GLN A 108 0.71 -11.69 -0.87
C GLN A 108 -0.18 -11.36 0.32
N GLU A 109 -1.23 -10.58 0.12
CA GLU A 109 -2.21 -10.22 1.14
C GLU A 109 -2.97 -11.45 1.65
N SER A 110 -3.44 -12.32 0.74
CA SER A 110 -4.13 -13.56 1.10
C SER A 110 -3.22 -14.64 1.70
N GLY A 111 -1.90 -14.53 1.49
CA GLY A 111 -1.00 -15.65 1.66
C GLY A 111 -1.23 -16.73 0.59
N TYR A 112 -0.31 -17.67 0.49
CA TYR A 112 -0.41 -18.77 -0.47
C TYR A 112 0.44 -19.96 -0.08
N LYS A 113 0.08 -21.12 -0.62
CA LYS A 113 0.88 -22.34 -0.54
C LYS A 113 1.54 -22.61 -1.89
N THR A 114 2.78 -23.06 -1.87
CA THR A 114 3.50 -23.50 -3.07
C THR A 114 3.78 -24.98 -2.95
N LEU A 115 3.37 -25.76 -3.94
CA LEU A 115 3.68 -27.19 -4.01
C LEU A 115 5.19 -27.38 -4.13
N ILE A 116 5.74 -28.30 -3.34
CA ILE A 116 7.14 -28.70 -3.40
C ILE A 116 7.27 -29.76 -4.48
N THR A 117 7.66 -29.33 -5.68
CA THR A 117 8.02 -30.23 -6.77
C THR A 117 9.47 -30.72 -6.61
N GLY A 118 9.87 -31.73 -7.39
CA GLY A 118 11.26 -32.20 -7.44
C GLY A 118 12.26 -31.07 -7.72
N LEU A 119 11.94 -30.18 -8.67
CA LEU A 119 12.76 -29.02 -9.00
C LEU A 119 12.85 -28.01 -7.84
N VAL A 120 11.76 -27.78 -7.11
CA VAL A 120 11.80 -26.92 -5.91
C VAL A 120 12.71 -27.55 -4.86
N ARG A 121 12.58 -28.86 -4.62
CA ARG A 121 13.40 -29.58 -3.65
C ARG A 121 14.89 -29.54 -4.02
N GLU A 122 15.22 -29.76 -5.29
CA GLU A 122 16.57 -29.66 -5.82
C GLU A 122 17.14 -28.25 -5.67
N LYS A 123 16.35 -27.22 -6.01
CA LYS A 123 16.75 -25.81 -5.86
C LYS A 123 17.08 -25.45 -4.41
N TRP A 124 16.26 -25.92 -3.47
CA TRP A 124 16.51 -25.73 -2.03
C TRP A 124 17.73 -26.51 -1.53
N ALA A 125 17.94 -27.74 -2.01
CA ALA A 125 19.11 -28.55 -1.68
C ALA A 125 20.41 -27.91 -2.21
N LYS A 126 20.43 -27.44 -3.46
CA LYS A 126 21.56 -26.70 -4.07
C LYS A 126 21.91 -25.43 -3.30
N ALA A 127 20.92 -24.78 -2.69
CA ALA A 127 21.12 -23.61 -1.84
C ALA A 127 21.63 -23.94 -0.43
N GLY A 128 21.85 -25.22 -0.09
CA GLY A 128 22.31 -25.67 1.23
C GLY A 128 21.19 -25.85 2.27
N TYR A 129 19.92 -25.82 1.85
CA TYR A 129 18.76 -25.93 2.73
C TYR A 129 17.78 -27.02 2.24
N PRO A 130 18.17 -28.30 2.27
CA PRO A 130 17.32 -29.38 1.77
C PRO A 130 15.98 -29.44 2.52
N LEU A 131 14.89 -29.58 1.77
CA LEU A 131 13.54 -29.73 2.31
C LEU A 131 13.28 -31.20 2.68
N SER A 132 12.61 -31.45 3.82
CA SER A 132 12.20 -32.79 4.26
C SER A 132 11.32 -33.50 3.23
N HIS A 133 11.55 -34.79 3.00
CA HIS A 133 10.79 -35.62 2.06
C HIS A 133 9.28 -35.63 2.32
N HIS A 134 8.87 -35.53 3.58
CA HIS A 134 7.47 -35.51 4.00
C HIS A 134 6.80 -34.13 3.86
N LYS A 135 7.52 -33.13 3.35
CA LYS A 135 6.99 -31.78 3.18
C LYS A 135 6.53 -31.60 1.73
N ASP A 136 5.22 -31.43 1.57
CA ASP A 136 4.59 -31.25 0.25
C ASP A 136 4.35 -29.78 -0.11
N TYR A 137 4.31 -28.88 0.89
CA TYR A 137 4.00 -27.46 0.67
C TYR A 137 4.93 -26.51 1.42
N LEU A 138 5.28 -25.40 0.75
CA LEU A 138 5.80 -24.20 1.38
C LEU A 138 4.66 -23.22 1.63
N ILE A 139 4.50 -22.83 2.89
CA ILE A 139 3.44 -21.91 3.32
C ILE A 139 4.03 -20.50 3.38
N THR A 140 3.43 -19.57 2.65
CA THR A 140 3.70 -18.14 2.77
C THR A 140 2.53 -17.49 3.52
N PRO A 141 2.78 -16.87 4.69
CA PRO A 141 1.71 -16.30 5.50
C PRO A 141 1.07 -15.07 4.82
N PRO A 142 -0.20 -14.77 5.16
CA PRO A 142 -0.91 -13.59 4.70
C PRO A 142 -0.25 -12.31 5.23
N ARG A 143 -0.33 -11.25 4.43
CA ARG A 143 0.27 -9.95 4.72
C ARG A 143 -0.67 -8.83 4.32
N PRO A 144 -1.77 -8.65 5.05
CA PRO A 144 -2.76 -7.63 4.72
C PRO A 144 -2.12 -6.24 4.79
N ILE A 145 -2.45 -5.39 3.82
CA ILE A 145 -1.96 -4.00 3.76
C ILE A 145 -3.12 -3.05 3.85
N PHE A 146 -4.03 -3.15 2.88
CA PHE A 146 -4.98 -2.08 2.60
C PHE A 146 -6.02 -1.95 3.71
N GLU A 147 -6.66 -3.06 4.07
CA GLU A 147 -7.68 -3.09 5.12
C GLU A 147 -7.17 -2.63 6.50
N PRO A 148 -6.07 -3.17 7.07
CA PRO A 148 -5.57 -2.70 8.35
C PRO A 148 -5.13 -1.22 8.30
N MET A 149 -4.51 -0.77 7.20
CA MET A 149 -4.11 0.63 7.08
C MET A 149 -5.32 1.56 6.96
N MET A 150 -6.39 1.16 6.27
CA MET A 150 -7.57 2.01 6.16
C MET A 150 -8.25 2.22 7.49
N ARG A 151 -8.41 1.16 8.30
CA ARG A 151 -8.91 1.27 9.68
C ARG A 151 -8.12 2.29 10.53
N ALA A 152 -6.82 2.43 10.26
CA ALA A 152 -5.96 3.38 10.95
C ALA A 152 -6.07 4.81 10.40
N ILE A 153 -6.23 4.95 9.08
CA ILE A 153 -6.17 6.23 8.37
C ILE A 153 -7.52 6.93 8.37
N GLU A 154 -8.62 6.18 8.23
CA GLU A 154 -10.00 6.69 8.17
C GLU A 154 -10.29 7.77 9.22
N PRO A 155 -10.07 7.57 10.54
CA PRO A 155 -10.34 8.61 11.55
C PRO A 155 -9.41 9.84 11.45
N GLN A 156 -8.32 9.77 10.67
CA GLN A 156 -7.38 10.87 10.47
C GLN A 156 -7.71 11.70 9.23
N ILE A 157 -8.62 11.23 8.36
CA ILE A 157 -8.95 11.90 7.09
C ILE A 157 -9.63 13.24 7.33
N ALA A 158 -10.69 13.27 8.14
CA ALA A 158 -11.41 14.51 8.43
C ALA A 158 -10.51 15.58 9.09
N PRO A 159 -9.76 15.28 10.19
CA PRO A 159 -8.79 16.22 10.76
C PRO A 159 -7.73 16.68 9.76
N TYR A 160 -7.28 15.80 8.86
CA TYR A 160 -6.32 16.16 7.83
C TYR A 160 -6.91 17.16 6.83
N ILE A 161 -8.14 16.95 6.38
CA ILE A 161 -8.84 17.85 5.44
C ILE A 161 -9.04 19.23 6.08
N GLU A 162 -9.49 19.30 7.32
CA GLU A 162 -9.72 20.56 8.03
C GLU A 162 -8.43 21.36 8.19
N ASN A 163 -7.37 20.72 8.66
CA ASN A 163 -6.05 21.35 8.76
C ASN A 163 -5.55 21.84 7.39
N LYS A 164 -5.73 21.02 6.34
CA LYS A 164 -5.33 21.41 4.99
C LYS A 164 -6.13 22.60 4.49
N LEU A 165 -7.43 22.64 4.74
CA LEU A 165 -8.30 23.75 4.34
C LEU A 165 -7.88 25.06 5.04
N ASN A 166 -7.60 24.99 6.35
CA ASN A 166 -7.07 26.12 7.11
C ASN A 166 -5.75 26.64 6.53
N ASP A 167 -4.84 25.75 6.11
CA ASP A 167 -3.61 26.18 5.43
C ASP A 167 -3.90 26.97 4.15
N TYR A 168 -4.89 26.53 3.36
CA TYR A 168 -5.28 27.22 2.12
C TYR A 168 -5.88 28.60 2.39
N ILE A 169 -6.72 28.73 3.42
CA ILE A 169 -7.31 30.01 3.82
C ILE A 169 -6.22 30.99 4.30
N ASN A 170 -5.27 30.49 5.08
CA ASN A 170 -4.20 31.29 5.66
C ASN A 170 -3.02 31.55 4.69
N ASN A 171 -3.14 31.14 3.41
CA ASN A 171 -2.09 31.23 2.38
C ASN A 171 -0.73 30.61 2.80
N SER A 172 -0.73 29.65 3.72
CA SER A 172 0.49 28.99 4.22
C SER A 172 0.94 27.80 3.34
N VAL A 173 0.24 27.53 2.23
CA VAL A 173 0.51 26.38 1.37
C VAL A 173 1.67 26.66 0.41
N THR A 174 2.76 25.89 0.57
CA THR A 174 3.83 25.83 -0.43
C THR A 174 3.50 24.80 -1.51
N PHE A 175 3.46 25.23 -2.78
CA PHE A 175 3.21 24.35 -3.91
C PHE A 175 4.53 23.74 -4.42
N SER A 176 4.63 22.42 -4.37
CA SER A 176 5.73 21.71 -5.04
C SER A 176 5.53 21.67 -6.56
N LYS A 177 6.62 21.43 -7.31
CA LYS A 177 6.56 21.32 -8.78
C LYS A 177 5.55 20.25 -9.19
N ARG A 178 4.63 20.62 -10.07
CA ARG A 178 3.59 19.73 -10.59
C ARG A 178 4.21 18.54 -11.32
N SER A 179 4.01 17.33 -10.80
CA SER A 179 4.33 16.11 -11.52
C SER A 179 3.36 15.91 -12.68
N ARG A 180 3.88 15.52 -13.85
CA ARG A 180 3.07 15.18 -15.05
C ARG A 180 2.58 13.73 -15.04
N ARG A 181 3.07 12.89 -14.11
CA ARG A 181 2.72 11.46 -14.07
C ARG A 181 1.27 11.28 -13.62
N LYS A 182 0.48 10.58 -14.44
CA LYS A 182 -0.84 10.09 -14.09
C LYS A 182 -0.74 8.59 -13.85
N TYR A 183 -1.33 8.12 -12.75
CA TYR A 183 -1.36 6.71 -12.41
C TYR A 183 -2.77 6.16 -12.59
N LYS A 184 -2.86 4.92 -13.06
CA LYS A 184 -4.07 4.12 -13.04
C LYS A 184 -3.96 3.11 -11.91
N VAL A 185 -4.99 3.01 -11.09
CA VAL A 185 -5.07 2.01 -10.02
C VAL A 185 -5.87 0.81 -10.53
N TYR A 186 -5.42 -0.38 -10.14
CA TYR A 186 -5.95 -1.70 -10.53
C TYR A 186 -6.39 -2.51 -9.31
#